data_AF-A0A662W7Q2-F1
#
_entry.id   AF-A0A662W7Q2-F1
#
_cell.length_a   1.000
_cell.length_b   1.000
_cell.length_c   1.000
_cell.angle_alpha   90.00
_cell.angle_beta   90.00
_cell.angle_gamma   90.00
#
_symmetry.space_group_name_H-M   'P 1'
#
loop_
_entity.id
_entity.type
_entity.pdbx_description
1 polymer ?
#
loop_
_entity_poly.entity_id
_entity_poly.type
_entity_poly.pdbx_seq_one_letter_code
_entity_poly.pdbx_strand_id
1 'polypeptide(L)'
;MTNKRKYVRICPICGSTDVSPDFSIPAAVAAGALYMYRCNRCDYVGVLFPEVLVDELPEPEDIKRIKKDYPVMDITYGRGIFALLKYLAPLGFVFSLAMYFTYGQPYGILGVVVYSYLIPYAYCRRFRENKILKAAGVVVVFLYVLFCPRFL
;
A
#
# COMPACT_ATOMS: atom_id res chain seq x y z
N MET A 1 0.39 29.94 35.52
CA MET A 1 0.82 29.38 34.22
C MET A 1 0.80 27.87 34.33
N THR A 2 -0.13 27.19 33.69
CA THR A 2 -0.26 25.72 33.72
C THR A 2 0.96 25.11 33.03
N ASN A 3 1.79 24.43 33.83
CA ASN A 3 3.01 23.76 33.39
C ASN A 3 2.60 22.59 32.45
N LYS A 4 2.52 22.85 31.14
CA LYS A 4 2.19 21.82 30.15
C LYS A 4 3.37 20.86 30.11
N ARG A 5 3.21 19.70 30.75
CA ARG A 5 4.17 18.59 30.67
C ARG A 5 4.45 18.28 29.21
N LYS A 6 5.73 18.35 28.81
CA LYS A 6 6.15 18.05 27.44
C LYS A 6 6.29 16.54 27.30
N TYR A 7 5.66 15.99 26.28
CA TYR A 7 5.81 14.59 25.88
C TYR A 7 6.76 14.51 24.70
N VAL A 8 7.64 13.51 24.72
CA VAL A 8 8.60 13.25 23.63
C VAL A 8 8.48 11.79 23.24
N ARG A 9 8.56 11.51 21.93
CA ARG A 9 8.57 10.16 21.40
C ARG A 9 9.94 9.53 21.53
N ILE A 10 9.97 8.26 21.91
CA ILE A 10 11.20 7.52 22.10
C ILE A 10 11.18 6.24 21.28
N CYS A 11 12.34 5.84 20.77
CA CYS A 11 12.52 4.54 20.16
C CYS A 11 12.38 3.42 21.22
N PRO A 12 11.47 2.45 21.03
CA PRO A 12 11.25 1.37 22.00
C PRO A 12 12.45 0.41 22.15
N ILE A 13 13.39 0.44 21.20
CA ILE A 13 14.57 -0.45 21.22
C ILE A 13 15.77 0.21 21.88
N CYS A 14 16.08 1.46 21.52
CA CYS A 14 17.33 2.10 21.96
C CYS A 14 17.12 3.27 22.92
N GLY A 15 15.88 3.66 23.23
CA GLY A 15 15.62 4.78 24.13
C GLY A 15 15.93 6.17 23.54
N SER A 16 16.33 6.27 22.27
CA SER A 16 16.65 7.57 21.65
C SER A 16 15.40 8.39 21.34
N THR A 17 15.49 9.70 21.55
CA THR A 17 14.49 10.70 21.11
C THR A 17 14.63 11.09 19.63
N ASP A 18 15.70 10.66 18.96
CA ASP A 18 15.98 10.96 17.56
C ASP A 18 15.17 10.03 16.63
N VAL A 19 13.90 10.40 16.47
CA VAL A 19 12.88 9.67 15.70
C VAL A 19 12.31 10.58 14.64
N SER A 20 12.30 10.12 13.39
CA SER A 20 11.76 10.85 12.25
C SER A 20 10.69 10.04 11.51
N PRO A 21 9.70 10.66 10.86
CA PRO A 21 8.77 9.95 9.99
C PRO A 21 9.52 9.30 8.83
N ASP A 22 9.21 8.04 8.53
CA ASP A 22 9.89 7.30 7.47
C ASP A 22 9.27 7.59 6.11
N PHE A 23 10.04 8.27 5.24
CA PHE A 23 9.66 8.55 3.86
C PHE A 23 10.22 7.54 2.85
N SER A 24 10.93 6.50 3.30
CA SER A 24 11.56 5.52 2.42
C SER A 24 10.54 4.67 1.63
N ILE A 25 9.28 4.63 2.07
CA ILE A 25 8.21 3.86 1.45
C ILE A 25 7.24 4.80 0.71
N PRO A 26 7.45 5.08 -0.59
CA PRO A 26 6.62 6.02 -1.34
C PRO A 26 5.14 5.60 -1.40
N ALA A 27 4.86 4.29 -1.36
CA ALA A 27 3.49 3.77 -1.32
C ALA A 27 2.77 4.08 0.02
N ALA A 28 3.49 4.05 1.15
CA ALA A 28 2.93 4.39 2.45
C ALA A 28 2.65 5.90 2.54
N VAL A 29 3.58 6.71 2.04
CA VAL A 29 3.40 8.16 1.94
C VAL A 29 2.19 8.52 1.06
N ALA A 30 2.05 7.88 -0.10
CA ALA A 30 0.92 8.09 -1.00
C ALA A 30 -0.42 7.64 -0.40
N ALA A 31 -0.42 6.60 0.43
CA ALA A 31 -1.60 6.13 1.15
C ALA A 31 -1.92 6.96 2.41
N GLY A 32 -1.16 8.03 2.69
CA GLY A 32 -1.30 8.82 3.91
C GLY A 32 -0.88 8.08 5.18
N ALA A 33 -0.17 6.96 5.05
CA ALA A 33 0.34 6.14 6.13
C ALA A 33 1.62 6.74 6.74
N LEU A 34 1.56 8.01 7.16
CA LEU A 34 2.61 8.76 7.86
C LEU A 34 2.81 8.29 9.32
N TYR A 35 2.17 7.20 9.71
CA TYR A 35 2.28 6.63 11.06
C TYR A 35 3.53 5.77 11.24
N MET A 36 4.33 5.57 10.20
CA MET A 36 5.61 4.86 10.31
C MET A 36 6.72 5.85 10.68
N TYR A 37 7.41 5.55 11.78
CA TYR A 37 8.57 6.30 12.26
C TYR A 37 9.81 5.43 12.18
N ARG A 38 10.94 6.08 11.91
CA ARG A 38 12.28 5.50 11.91
C ARG A 38 13.13 6.16 12.97
N CYS A 39 13.79 5.34 13.77
CA CYS A 39 14.85 5.80 14.67
C CYS A 39 16.15 6.01 13.88
N ASN A 40 16.73 7.21 13.94
CA ASN A 40 17.98 7.54 13.24
C ASN A 40 19.22 6.88 13.88
N ARG A 41 19.10 6.40 15.12
CA ARG A 41 20.20 5.78 15.88
C ARG A 41 20.31 4.27 15.67
N CYS A 42 19.20 3.53 15.71
CA CYS A 42 19.21 2.06 15.60
C CYS A 42 18.57 1.51 14.30
N ASP A 43 18.10 2.40 13.41
CA ASP A 43 17.37 2.07 12.18
C ASP A 43 16.07 1.28 12.37
N TYR A 44 15.55 1.21 13.60
CA TYR A 44 14.28 0.57 13.83
C TYR A 44 13.14 1.36 13.17
N VAL A 45 12.36 0.66 12.35
CA VAL A 45 11.16 1.20 11.70
C VAL A 45 9.93 0.55 12.34
N GLY A 46 8.98 1.36 12.77
CA GLY A 46 7.79 0.88 13.45
C GLY A 46 6.65 1.89 13.40
N VAL A 47 5.44 1.39 13.64
CA VAL A 47 4.24 2.24 13.72
C VAL A 47 4.07 2.83 15.12
N LEU A 48 4.59 2.14 16.13
CA LEU A 48 4.30 2.44 17.53
C LEU A 48 5.58 2.88 18.24
N PHE A 49 5.67 4.17 18.51
CA PHE A 49 6.74 4.79 19.29
C PHE A 49 6.10 5.38 20.55
N PRO A 50 6.46 4.90 21.76
CA PRO A 50 5.88 5.39 23.00
C PRO A 50 6.20 6.88 23.21
N GLU A 51 5.21 7.61 23.74
CA GLU A 51 5.36 8.97 24.22
C GLU A 51 5.58 8.95 25.73
N VAL A 52 6.70 9.52 26.17
CA VAL A 52 7.09 9.58 27.59
C VAL A 52 7.35 11.02 27.98
N LEU A 53 7.23 11.29 29.28
CA LEU A 53 7.52 12.60 29.86
C LEU A 53 9.02 12.87 29.78
N VAL A 54 9.38 14.15 29.57
CA VAL A 54 10.79 14.58 29.58
C VAL A 54 11.48 14.24 30.91
N ASP A 55 10.71 14.17 32.01
CA ASP A 55 11.24 13.88 33.34
C ASP A 55 11.55 12.38 33.55
N GLU A 56 11.03 11.49 32.68
CA GLU A 56 11.17 10.03 32.77
C GLU A 56 11.96 9.45 31.59
N LEU A 57 12.83 10.25 30.95
CA LEU A 57 13.61 9.81 29.81
C LEU A 57 14.59 8.68 30.23
N PRO A 58 14.50 7.48 29.63
CA PRO A 58 15.49 6.44 29.85
C PRO A 58 16.83 6.85 29.23
N GLU A 59 17.93 6.40 29.83
CA GLU A 59 19.25 6.51 29.20
C GLU A 59 19.30 5.62 27.95
N PRO A 60 19.82 6.13 26.83
CA PRO A 60 19.77 5.38 25.59
C PRO A 60 20.78 4.23 25.59
N GLU A 61 20.32 3.03 25.24
CA GLU A 61 21.14 1.83 25.19
C GLU A 61 22.19 1.86 24.07
N ASP A 62 23.31 1.15 24.30
CA ASP A 62 24.41 1.04 23.34
C ASP A 62 24.02 0.18 22.13
N ILE A 63 24.14 0.76 20.94
CA ILE A 63 23.72 0.17 19.64
C ILE A 63 24.37 -1.20 19.40
N LYS A 64 25.60 -1.41 19.90
CA LYS A 64 26.35 -2.67 19.75
C LYS A 64 25.69 -3.86 20.44
N ARG A 65 24.81 -3.64 21.43
CA ARG A 65 24.11 -4.70 22.15
C ARG A 65 22.76 -5.07 21.52
N ILE A 66 22.28 -4.27 20.58
CA ILE A 66 20.99 -4.47 19.94
C ILE A 66 21.13 -5.51 18.83
N LYS A 67 20.60 -6.72 19.04
CA LYS A 67 20.45 -7.71 17.97
C LYS A 67 19.41 -7.19 16.96
N LYS A 68 19.89 -6.75 15.78
CA LYS A 68 19.03 -6.43 14.63
C LYS A 68 18.51 -7.74 14.01
N ASP A 69 17.59 -8.42 14.68
CA ASP A 69 16.88 -9.59 14.16
C ASP A 69 15.43 -9.21 13.83
N TYR A 70 15.25 -8.06 13.16
CA TYR A 70 13.96 -7.69 12.59
C TYR A 70 13.97 -8.07 11.11
N PRO A 71 12.95 -8.81 10.63
CA PRO A 71 12.83 -9.04 9.20
C PRO A 71 12.68 -7.68 8.53
N VAL A 72 13.55 -7.38 7.56
CA VAL A 72 13.33 -6.28 6.64
C VAL A 72 11.98 -6.57 6.00
N MET A 73 10.94 -5.81 6.37
CA MET A 73 9.61 -6.03 5.84
C MET A 73 9.68 -5.73 4.35
N ASP A 74 9.79 -6.79 3.53
CA ASP A 74 9.51 -6.70 2.10
C ASP A 74 8.05 -6.27 1.98
N ILE A 75 7.85 -5.02 1.57
CA ILE A 75 6.58 -4.32 1.57
C ILE A 75 5.67 -5.00 0.55
N THR A 76 5.04 -6.09 0.97
CA THR A 76 4.18 -6.92 0.12
C THR A 76 2.77 -6.34 0.06
N TYR A 77 2.65 -5.00 0.04
CA TYR A 77 1.38 -4.32 -0.20
C TYR A 77 0.79 -4.76 -1.56
N GLY A 78 1.68 -5.02 -2.52
CA GLY A 78 1.33 -5.70 -3.77
C GLY A 78 0.63 -7.05 -3.55
N ARG A 79 1.06 -7.89 -2.60
CA ARG A 79 0.39 -9.19 -2.34
C ARG A 79 -1.06 -9.01 -1.91
N GLY A 80 -1.34 -8.07 -1.02
CA GLY A 80 -2.69 -7.83 -0.51
C GLY A 80 -3.64 -7.39 -1.63
N ILE A 81 -3.23 -6.38 -2.41
CA ILE A 81 -4.00 -5.91 -3.56
C ILE A 81 -4.16 -7.02 -4.60
N PHE A 82 -3.10 -7.77 -4.90
CA PHE A 82 -3.17 -8.90 -5.83
C PHE A 82 -4.07 -10.04 -5.33
N ALA A 83 -4.10 -10.29 -4.03
CA ALA A 83 -4.99 -11.28 -3.43
C ALA A 83 -6.45 -10.85 -3.58
N LEU A 84 -6.75 -9.58 -3.30
CA LEU A 84 -8.09 -9.02 -3.45
C LEU A 84 -8.54 -8.98 -4.92
N LEU A 85 -7.64 -8.61 -5.83
CA LEU A 85 -7.92 -8.57 -7.27
C LEU A 85 -8.29 -9.94 -7.84
N LYS A 86 -7.76 -11.04 -7.29
CA LYS A 86 -8.11 -12.41 -7.72
C LYS A 86 -9.59 -12.73 -7.50
N TYR A 87 -10.20 -12.20 -6.44
CA TYR A 87 -11.62 -12.42 -6.16
C TYR A 87 -12.50 -11.36 -6.84
N LEU A 88 -12.03 -10.11 -6.88
CA LEU A 88 -12.78 -9.00 -7.45
C LEU A 88 -12.92 -9.11 -8.98
N ALA A 89 -11.87 -9.53 -9.68
CA ALA A 89 -11.88 -9.61 -11.14
C ALA A 89 -12.93 -10.59 -11.73
N PRO A 90 -13.05 -11.85 -11.27
CA PRO A 90 -14.10 -12.75 -11.75
C PRO A 90 -15.50 -12.28 -11.34
N LEU A 91 -15.65 -11.68 -10.17
CA LEU A 91 -16.93 -11.11 -9.74
C LEU A 91 -17.34 -9.93 -10.63
N GLY A 92 -16.41 -9.05 -10.97
CA GLY A 92 -16.62 -7.94 -11.92
C GLY A 92 -16.94 -8.42 -13.34
N PHE A 93 -16.35 -9.53 -13.78
CA PHE A 93 -16.68 -10.17 -15.06
C PHE A 93 -18.14 -10.64 -15.09
N VAL A 94 -18.56 -11.39 -14.08
CA VAL A 94 -19.95 -11.89 -13.98
C VAL A 94 -20.93 -10.72 -13.89
N PHE A 95 -20.62 -9.70 -13.09
CA PHE A 95 -21.45 -8.51 -12.98
C PHE A 95 -21.60 -7.75 -14.30
N SER A 96 -20.50 -7.58 -15.05
CA SER A 96 -20.49 -6.91 -16.35
C SER A 96 -21.32 -7.68 -17.38
N LEU A 97 -21.24 -9.01 -17.34
CA LEU A 97 -22.00 -9.91 -18.21
C LEU A 97 -23.49 -9.89 -17.86
N ALA A 98 -23.83 -9.89 -16.57
CA ALA A 98 -25.21 -9.74 -16.11
C ALA A 98 -25.83 -8.41 -16.56
N MET A 99 -25.10 -7.29 -16.38
CA MET A 99 -25.53 -5.97 -16.82
C MET A 99 -25.76 -5.88 -18.34
N TYR A 100 -24.95 -6.59 -19.12
CA TYR A 100 -25.13 -6.68 -20.56
C TYR A 100 -26.45 -7.38 -20.92
N PHE A 101 -26.76 -8.51 -20.29
CA PHE A 101 -27.99 -9.26 -20.58
C PHE A 101 -29.26 -8.58 -20.07
N THR A 102 -29.21 -7.87 -18.95
CA THR A 102 -30.40 -7.24 -18.36
C THR A 102 -30.73 -5.89 -18.98
N TYR A 103 -29.72 -5.07 -19.29
CA TYR A 103 -29.93 -3.69 -19.74
C TYR A 103 -29.49 -3.43 -21.18
N GLY A 104 -28.87 -4.42 -21.85
CA GLY A 104 -28.37 -4.28 -23.23
C GLY A 104 -27.32 -3.19 -23.41
N GLN A 105 -26.74 -2.69 -22.31
CA GLN A 105 -25.85 -1.53 -22.38
C GLN A 105 -24.48 -1.93 -22.94
N PRO A 106 -23.93 -1.15 -23.89
CA PRO A 106 -22.63 -1.45 -24.50
C PRO A 106 -21.47 -1.42 -23.49
N TYR A 107 -21.64 -0.75 -22.35
CA TYR A 107 -20.66 -0.73 -21.25
C TYR A 107 -20.43 -2.11 -20.62
N GLY A 108 -21.43 -3.00 -20.65
CA GLY A 108 -21.26 -4.38 -20.17
C GLY A 108 -20.23 -5.16 -20.99
N ILE A 109 -20.20 -4.97 -22.31
CA ILE A 109 -19.21 -5.59 -23.20
C ILE A 109 -17.81 -5.06 -22.88
N LEU A 110 -17.68 -3.75 -22.70
CA LEU A 110 -16.41 -3.13 -22.33
C LEU A 110 -15.89 -3.64 -20.98
N GLY A 111 -16.76 -3.77 -19.98
CA GLY A 111 -16.42 -4.36 -18.68
C GLY A 111 -15.91 -5.80 -18.83
N VAL A 112 -16.59 -6.62 -19.64
CA VAL A 112 -16.18 -8.01 -19.95
C VAL A 112 -14.77 -8.05 -20.55
N VAL A 113 -14.43 -7.16 -21.49
CA VAL A 113 -13.08 -7.06 -22.08
C VAL A 113 -12.03 -6.68 -21.02
N VAL A 114 -12.34 -5.71 -20.15
CA VAL A 114 -11.41 -5.30 -19.08
C VAL A 114 -11.18 -6.43 -18.07
N TYR A 115 -12.24 -7.06 -17.58
CA TYR A 115 -12.11 -8.13 -16.57
C TYR A 115 -11.50 -9.42 -17.15
N SER A 116 -11.77 -9.75 -18.41
CA SER A 116 -11.11 -10.88 -19.09
C SER A 116 -9.61 -10.69 -19.24
N TYR A 117 -9.10 -9.44 -19.29
CA TYR A 117 -7.67 -9.14 -19.23
C TYR A 117 -7.12 -9.18 -17.78
N LEU A 118 -7.89 -8.69 -16.80
CA LEU A 118 -7.47 -8.65 -15.39
C LEU A 118 -7.36 -10.04 -14.74
N ILE A 119 -8.20 -11.00 -15.13
CA ILE A 119 -8.17 -12.38 -14.63
C ILE A 119 -6.80 -13.05 -14.90
N PRO A 120 -6.33 -13.18 -16.16
CA PRO A 120 -5.02 -13.78 -16.43
C PRO A 120 -3.87 -12.93 -15.87
N TYR A 121 -4.02 -11.61 -15.75
CA TYR A 121 -3.04 -10.76 -15.08
C TYR A 121 -2.90 -11.06 -13.57
N ALA A 122 -4.01 -11.40 -12.91
CA ALA A 122 -4.06 -11.75 -11.48
C ALA A 122 -3.60 -13.18 -11.20
N TYR A 123 -3.92 -14.13 -12.09
CA TYR A 123 -3.64 -15.57 -11.89
C TYR A 123 -2.34 -16.05 -12.55
N CYS A 124 -1.93 -15.51 -13.70
CA CYS A 124 -0.76 -15.98 -14.45
C CYS A 124 0.44 -15.05 -14.29
N ARG A 125 1.44 -15.47 -13.49
CA ARG A 125 2.71 -14.75 -13.33
C ARG A 125 3.46 -14.52 -14.65
N ARG A 126 3.35 -15.47 -15.60
CA ARG A 126 3.94 -15.40 -16.94
C ARG A 126 3.40 -14.23 -17.79
N PHE A 127 2.12 -13.88 -17.61
CA PHE A 127 1.47 -12.76 -18.30
C PHE A 127 1.97 -11.41 -17.77
N ARG A 128 2.41 -11.38 -16.50
CA ARG A 128 2.93 -10.19 -15.81
C ARG A 128 4.35 -9.81 -16.23
N GLU A 129 5.14 -10.75 -16.71
CA GLU A 129 6.53 -10.46 -17.13
C GLU A 129 6.60 -9.88 -18.54
N ASN A 130 5.56 -10.10 -19.35
CA ASN A 130 5.46 -9.59 -20.71
C ASN A 130 5.11 -8.09 -20.77
N LYS A 131 6.07 -7.26 -21.17
CA LYS A 131 5.91 -5.79 -21.29
C LYS A 131 4.85 -5.37 -22.31
N ILE A 132 4.69 -6.13 -23.39
CA ILE A 132 3.74 -5.83 -24.49
C ILE A 132 2.29 -5.96 -24.01
N LEU A 133 1.98 -7.03 -23.25
CA LEU A 133 0.65 -7.27 -22.73
C LEU A 133 0.24 -6.20 -21.70
N LYS A 134 1.18 -5.75 -20.86
CA LYS A 134 0.97 -4.61 -19.96
C LYS A 134 0.59 -3.34 -20.73
N ALA A 135 1.31 -3.02 -21.79
CA ALA A 135 1.02 -1.85 -22.62
C ALA A 135 -0.36 -1.95 -23.27
N ALA A 136 -0.73 -3.14 -23.79
CA ALA A 136 -2.05 -3.38 -24.36
C ALA A 136 -3.18 -3.19 -23.32
N GLY A 137 -3.00 -3.68 -22.10
CA GLY A 137 -3.96 -3.48 -21.01
C GLY A 137 -4.15 -2.00 -20.64
N VAL A 138 -3.05 -1.24 -20.57
CA VAL A 138 -3.10 0.21 -20.31
C VAL A 138 -3.86 0.94 -21.41
N VAL A 139 -3.63 0.60 -22.68
CA VAL A 139 -4.36 1.18 -23.82
C VAL A 139 -5.86 0.85 -23.75
N VAL A 140 -6.24 -0.40 -23.44
CA VAL A 140 -7.64 -0.79 -23.30
C VAL A 140 -8.34 -0.04 -22.17
N VAL A 141 -7.69 0.11 -21.02
CA VAL A 141 -8.23 0.89 -19.89
C VAL A 141 -8.29 2.38 -20.22
N PHE A 142 -7.29 2.91 -20.93
CA PHE A 142 -7.28 4.31 -21.36
C PHE A 142 -8.40 4.61 -22.35
N LEU A 143 -8.64 3.71 -23.32
CA LEU A 143 -9.79 3.80 -24.22
C LEU A 143 -11.10 3.71 -23.43
N TYR A 144 -11.21 2.80 -22.46
CA TYR A 144 -12.38 2.71 -21.59
C TYR A 144 -12.67 4.03 -20.87
N VAL A 145 -11.64 4.65 -20.26
CA VAL A 145 -11.77 5.92 -19.54
C VAL A 145 -12.05 7.09 -20.48
N LEU A 146 -11.57 7.09 -21.72
CA LEU A 146 -11.86 8.16 -22.68
C LEU A 146 -13.27 8.08 -23.28
N PHE A 147 -13.79 6.87 -23.47
CA PHE A 147 -15.13 6.67 -24.04
C PHE A 147 -16.26 6.64 -22.99
N CYS A 148 -15.95 6.43 -21.71
CA CYS A 148 -16.93 6.43 -20.62
C CYS A 148 -17.55 7.81 -20.29
N PRO A 149 -16.81 8.94 -20.21
CA PRO A 149 -17.37 10.23 -19.78
C PRO A 149 -18.10 11.00 -20.89
N ARG A 150 -18.11 10.50 -22.14
CA ARG A 150 -18.65 11.25 -23.28
C ARG A 150 -20.14 11.01 -23.55
N PHE A 151 -20.79 10.17 -22.76
CA PHE A 151 -22.18 9.73 -22.96
C PHE A 151 -23.02 9.69 -21.67
N LEU A 152 -22.62 10.46 -20.65
CA LEU A 152 -23.40 10.69 -19.44
C LEU A 152 -24.17 12.02 -19.55
#